data_AF-A0A962XE47-F1
#
_entry.id   AF-A0A962XE47-F1
#
_cell.length_a   1.000
_cell.length_b   1.000
_cell.length_c   1.000
_cell.angle_alpha   90.00
_cell.angle_beta   90.00
_cell.angle_gamma   90.00
#
_symmetry.space_group_name_H-M   'P 1'
#
loop_
_entity.id
_entity.type
_entity.pdbx_description
1 polymer ?
#
loop_
_entity_poly.entity_id
_entity_poly.type
_entity_poly.pdbx_seq_one_letter_code
_entity_poly.pdbx_strand_id
1 'polypeptide(L)'
;MKILSPTCLLAILLLGGCATTPAPEDTGLTPDDVVAGNLAAQDVHWGGRIVRVENLRDHTRVEVLSFPLSDTGEPLVNGRAQGRFIVEKPGFLEPREYAPERRIEVHGRVRSIEDGQVGDAAYRYPLVAGDRVKLWPDADAAGTAPRQPRVNFGFGFGTYGSGAGIGIGF
;
A
#
# COMPACT_ATOMS: atom_id res chain seq x y z
N MET A 1 34.44 23.82 46.38
CA MET A 1 33.13 23.59 45.73
C MET A 1 33.27 24.01 44.27
N LYS A 2 33.34 23.05 43.34
CA LYS A 2 33.46 23.33 41.90
C LYS A 2 32.07 23.62 41.36
N ILE A 3 31.85 24.89 41.01
CA ILE A 3 30.63 25.41 40.40
C ILE A 3 30.53 24.81 38.99
N LEU A 4 29.67 23.81 38.82
CA LEU A 4 29.32 23.29 37.50
C LEU A 4 28.63 24.41 36.71
N SER A 5 29.27 24.81 35.61
CA SER A 5 28.76 25.82 34.69
C SER A 5 27.44 25.36 34.05
N PRO A 6 26.36 26.17 34.08
CA PRO A 6 25.05 25.82 33.51
C PRO A 6 25.06 25.76 31.97
N THR A 7 26.14 26.20 31.33
CA THR A 7 26.29 26.23 29.87
C THR A 7 26.39 24.84 29.24
N CYS A 8 26.84 23.82 29.98
CA CYS A 8 26.91 22.45 29.45
C CYS A 8 25.54 21.76 29.35
N LEU A 9 24.54 22.19 30.13
CA LEU A 9 23.24 21.50 30.17
C LEU A 9 22.31 21.88 29.00
N LEU A 10 22.52 23.05 28.40
CA LEU A 10 21.67 23.57 27.32
C LEU A 10 22.02 23.00 25.93
N ALA A 11 23.22 22.43 25.77
CA ALA A 11 23.68 21.87 24.49
C ALA A 11 23.08 20.49 24.15
N ILE A 12 22.49 19.79 25.13
CA ILE A 12 21.94 18.43 24.94
C ILE A 12 20.47 18.46 24.47
N LEU A 13 19.75 19.58 24.66
CA LEU A 13 18.32 19.66 24.37
C LEU A 13 17.95 19.91 22.89
N LEU A 14 18.92 20.10 21.99
CA LEU A 14 18.66 20.51 20.60
C LEU A 14 18.79 19.37 19.55
N LEU A 15 18.99 18.12 19.97
CA LEU A 15 19.21 16.98 19.05
C LEU A 15 17.99 16.09 18.82
N GLY A 16 16.78 16.60 19.06
CA GLY A 16 15.52 15.93 18.70
C GLY A 16 15.19 16.06 17.20
N GLY A 17 16.06 15.57 16.32
CA GLY A 17 15.75 15.45 14.89
C GLY A 17 14.88 14.22 14.64
N CYS A 18 13.62 14.41 14.22
CA CYS A 18 12.83 13.33 13.65
C CYS A 18 13.49 12.92 12.33
N ALA A 19 14.23 11.82 12.34
CA ALA A 19 14.67 11.16 11.12
C ALA A 19 13.42 10.59 10.43
N THR A 20 12.81 11.37 9.54
CA THR A 20 11.90 10.83 8.53
C THR A 20 12.73 9.94 7.63
N THR A 21 12.56 8.63 7.76
CA THR A 21 13.16 7.67 6.83
C THR A 21 12.56 7.94 5.45
N PRO A 22 13.38 8.16 4.39
CA PRO A 22 12.84 8.29 3.04
C PRO A 22 12.06 7.02 2.70
N ALA A 23 10.87 7.18 2.10
CA ALA A 23 10.13 6.05 1.57
C ALA A 23 11.03 5.34 0.53
N PRO A 24 11.00 3.99 0.45
CA PRO A 24 11.73 3.28 -0.59
C PRO A 24 11.34 3.85 -1.96
N GLU A 25 12.36 4.17 -2.75
CA GLU A 25 12.20 4.76 -4.08
C GLU A 25 11.59 3.69 -5.00
N ASP A 26 10.39 3.95 -5.50
CA ASP A 26 9.75 3.08 -6.48
C ASP A 26 10.54 3.13 -7.79
N THR A 27 11.11 2.00 -8.18
CA THR A 27 11.88 1.87 -9.42
C THR A 27 11.01 1.98 -10.67
N GLY A 28 9.68 1.91 -10.53
CA GLY A 28 8.73 1.93 -11.65
C GLY A 28 8.79 0.68 -12.53
N LEU A 29 9.56 -0.33 -12.12
CA LEU A 29 9.69 -1.61 -12.80
C LEU A 29 8.44 -2.43 -12.56
N THR A 30 7.94 -3.10 -13.60
CA THR A 30 6.87 -4.09 -13.43
C THR A 30 7.43 -5.46 -13.06
N PRO A 31 6.61 -6.38 -12.51
CA PRO A 31 7.01 -7.77 -12.33
C PRO A 31 7.58 -8.41 -13.61
N ASP A 32 6.94 -8.19 -14.76
CA ASP A 32 7.43 -8.71 -16.04
C ASP A 32 8.80 -8.12 -16.43
N ASP A 33 9.03 -6.82 -16.18
CA ASP A 33 10.33 -6.18 -16.43
C ASP A 33 11.43 -6.79 -15.56
N VAL A 34 11.13 -7.06 -14.29
CA VAL A 34 12.05 -7.71 -13.35
C VAL A 34 12.43 -9.12 -13.81
N VAL A 35 11.45 -9.89 -14.28
CA VAL A 35 11.69 -11.23 -14.84
C VAL A 35 12.53 -11.14 -16.12
N ALA A 36 12.18 -10.24 -17.04
CA ALA A 36 12.85 -10.07 -18.31
C ALA A 36 14.32 -9.63 -18.14
N GLY A 37 14.58 -8.71 -17.21
CA GLY A 37 15.92 -8.24 -16.88
C GLY A 37 16.68 -9.12 -15.87
N ASN A 38 16.03 -10.15 -15.31
CA ASN A 38 16.56 -10.98 -14.22
C ASN A 38 17.10 -10.13 -13.04
N LEU A 39 16.32 -9.11 -12.64
CA LEU A 39 16.73 -8.09 -11.68
C LEU A 39 16.37 -8.49 -10.25
N ALA A 40 17.34 -9.04 -9.51
CA ALA A 40 17.17 -9.31 -8.07
C ALA A 40 17.46 -8.04 -7.23
N ALA A 41 17.10 -8.10 -5.95
CA ALA A 41 17.38 -7.08 -4.93
C ALA A 41 16.82 -5.67 -5.21
N GLN A 42 15.78 -5.58 -6.05
CA GLN A 42 15.10 -4.32 -6.33
C GLN A 42 14.07 -4.01 -5.26
N ASP A 43 14.05 -2.76 -4.80
CA ASP A 43 12.93 -2.23 -4.02
C ASP A 43 11.77 -1.91 -4.99
N VAL A 44 10.58 -2.38 -4.63
CA VAL A 44 9.40 -2.37 -5.49
C VAL A 44 8.17 -1.93 -4.73
N HIS A 45 7.32 -1.18 -5.43
CA HIS A 45 5.99 -0.81 -4.99
C HIS A 45 4.99 -1.33 -6.02
N TRP A 46 4.40 -2.48 -5.71
CA TRP A 46 3.47 -3.16 -6.61
C TRP A 46 2.13 -3.36 -5.93
N GLY A 47 1.08 -3.53 -6.72
CA GLY A 47 -0.18 -4.02 -6.20
C GLY A 47 -0.96 -4.74 -7.26
N GLY A 48 -2.09 -5.27 -6.84
CA GLY A 48 -2.90 -6.07 -7.71
C GLY A 48 -3.97 -6.85 -6.99
N ARG A 49 -4.43 -7.92 -7.63
CA ARG A 49 -5.47 -8.81 -7.10
C ARG A 49 -4.84 -10.09 -6.59
N ILE A 50 -5.27 -10.53 -5.42
CA ILE A 50 -4.89 -11.82 -4.86
C ILE A 50 -5.43 -12.92 -5.76
N VAL A 51 -4.54 -13.78 -6.23
CA VAL A 51 -4.90 -14.99 -6.98
C VAL A 51 -5.04 -16.15 -6.01
N ARG A 52 -4.06 -16.29 -5.11
CA ARG A 52 -3.98 -17.41 -4.17
C ARG A 52 -3.25 -17.00 -2.90
N VAL A 53 -3.68 -17.55 -1.78
CA VAL A 53 -2.99 -17.44 -0.49
C VAL A 53 -2.64 -18.83 0.02
N GLU A 54 -1.40 -19.01 0.44
CA GLU A 54 -0.88 -20.24 1.00
C GLU A 54 -0.20 -19.93 2.34
N ASN A 55 -0.83 -20.33 3.43
CA ASN A 55 -0.26 -20.23 4.77
C ASN A 55 0.69 -21.42 5.00
N LEU A 56 1.97 -21.15 5.13
CA LEU A 56 3.01 -22.11 5.50
C LEU A 56 3.28 -22.03 7.00
N ARG A 57 4.24 -22.85 7.49
CA ARG A 57 4.52 -22.97 8.92
C ARG A 57 4.84 -21.63 9.60
N ASP A 58 5.70 -20.82 8.97
CA ASP A 58 6.27 -19.61 9.59
C ASP A 58 5.97 -18.33 8.79
N HIS A 59 5.39 -18.46 7.60
CA HIS A 59 5.11 -17.36 6.70
C HIS A 59 3.93 -17.67 5.79
N THR A 60 3.40 -16.63 5.15
CA THR A 60 2.35 -16.72 4.16
C THR A 60 2.92 -16.35 2.79
N ARG A 61 2.58 -17.15 1.77
CA ARG A 61 2.83 -16.81 0.37
C ARG A 61 1.52 -16.34 -0.27
N VAL A 62 1.56 -15.16 -0.88
CA VAL A 62 0.42 -14.57 -1.59
C VAL A 62 0.82 -14.40 -3.06
N GLU A 63 0.15 -15.14 -3.94
CA GLU A 63 0.28 -14.92 -5.38
C GLU A 63 -0.63 -13.76 -5.80
N VAL A 64 -0.06 -12.80 -6.52
CA VAL A 64 -0.73 -11.57 -6.92
C VAL A 64 -0.60 -11.38 -8.43
N LEU A 65 -1.73 -11.10 -9.09
CA LEU A 65 -1.73 -10.58 -10.46
C LEU A 65 -1.60 -9.06 -10.38
N SER A 66 -0.50 -8.52 -10.90
CA SER A 66 -0.14 -7.11 -10.77
C SER A 66 -0.90 -6.21 -11.75
N PHE A 67 -1.25 -5.03 -11.28
CA PHE A 67 -1.88 -3.96 -12.06
C PHE A 67 -1.22 -2.62 -11.73
N PRO A 68 -1.33 -1.61 -12.64
CA PRO A 68 -0.87 -0.27 -12.36
C PRO A 68 -1.53 0.28 -11.09
N LEU A 69 -0.76 1.04 -10.33
CA LEU A 69 -1.27 1.72 -9.14
C LEU A 69 -1.78 3.11 -9.50
N SER A 70 -2.81 3.57 -8.79
CA SER A 70 -3.20 4.98 -8.77
C SER A 70 -2.20 5.81 -7.97
N ASP A 71 -2.35 7.13 -8.02
CA ASP A 71 -1.59 8.06 -7.17
C ASP A 71 -1.77 7.82 -5.66
N THR A 72 -2.82 7.08 -5.27
CA THR A 72 -3.09 6.70 -3.87
C THR A 72 -2.58 5.30 -3.50
N GLY A 73 -1.92 4.60 -4.44
CA GLY A 73 -1.46 3.22 -4.29
C GLY A 73 -2.56 2.17 -4.51
N GLU A 74 -3.76 2.55 -4.96
CA GLU A 74 -4.83 1.58 -5.22
C GLU A 74 -4.59 0.86 -6.55
N PRO A 75 -4.65 -0.49 -6.58
CA PRO A 75 -4.53 -1.22 -7.84
C PRO A 75 -5.69 -0.92 -8.79
N LEU A 76 -5.35 -0.42 -9.99
CA LEU A 76 -6.28 -0.14 -11.07
C LEU A 76 -6.58 -1.42 -11.85
N VAL A 77 -7.51 -2.24 -11.36
CA VAL A 77 -7.85 -3.57 -11.93
C VAL A 77 -8.47 -3.52 -13.33
N ASN A 78 -8.86 -2.34 -13.80
CA ASN A 78 -9.28 -2.10 -15.19
C ASN A 78 -8.10 -1.84 -16.14
N GLY A 79 -6.88 -1.72 -15.61
CA GLY A 79 -5.65 -1.53 -16.35
C GLY A 79 -5.12 -2.83 -16.95
N ARG A 80 -4.04 -2.70 -17.74
CA ARG A 80 -3.32 -3.85 -18.29
C ARG A 80 -2.58 -4.57 -17.17
N ALA A 81 -2.71 -5.89 -17.08
CA ALA A 81 -1.92 -6.70 -16.17
C ALA A 81 -0.42 -6.58 -16.46
N GLN A 82 0.38 -6.50 -15.40
CA GLN A 82 1.83 -6.21 -15.42
C GLN A 82 2.68 -7.43 -15.01
N GLY A 83 2.10 -8.62 -15.07
CA GLY A 83 2.72 -9.87 -14.64
C GLY A 83 2.21 -10.37 -13.29
N ARG A 84 2.78 -11.47 -12.82
CA ARG A 84 2.48 -12.07 -11.52
C ARG A 84 3.72 -12.07 -10.64
N PHE A 85 3.51 -11.93 -9.34
CA PHE A 85 4.56 -12.02 -8.34
C PHE A 85 4.05 -12.75 -7.11
N ILE A 86 4.98 -13.23 -6.30
CA ILE A 86 4.69 -13.87 -5.01
C ILE A 86 5.18 -12.95 -3.91
N VAL A 87 4.32 -12.68 -2.93
CA VAL A 87 4.68 -11.98 -1.70
C VAL A 87 4.91 -13.00 -0.62
N GLU A 88 6.08 -12.97 0.02
CA GLU A 88 6.36 -13.72 1.24
C GLU A 88 6.24 -12.79 2.44
N LYS A 89 5.24 -13.06 3.30
CA LYS A 89 4.99 -12.29 4.53
C LYS A 89 5.21 -13.16 5.76
N PRO A 90 6.07 -12.77 6.71
CA PRO A 90 6.21 -13.51 7.97
C PRO A 90 4.88 -13.60 8.74
N GLY A 91 4.61 -14.77 9.32
CA GLY A 91 3.37 -15.04 10.04
C GLY A 91 2.21 -15.48 9.15
N PHE A 92 1.01 -15.38 9.70
CA PHE A 92 -0.25 -15.87 9.12
C PHE A 92 -1.09 -14.71 8.59
N LEU A 93 -1.68 -14.87 7.40
CA LEU A 93 -2.75 -14.01 6.91
C LEU A 93 -4.08 -14.77 6.92
N GLU A 94 -5.12 -14.13 7.46
CA GLU A 94 -6.47 -14.71 7.54
C GLU A 94 -7.06 -14.88 6.12
N PRO A 95 -7.30 -16.13 5.65
CA PRO A 95 -7.74 -16.38 4.28
C PRO A 95 -9.10 -15.77 3.93
N ARG A 96 -9.97 -15.52 4.92
CA ARG A 96 -11.24 -14.83 4.69
C ARG A 96 -11.07 -13.35 4.39
N GLU A 97 -10.08 -12.72 5.02
CA GLU A 97 -9.78 -11.30 4.82
C GLU A 97 -8.94 -11.11 3.54
N TYR A 98 -7.89 -11.91 3.38
CA TYR A 98 -7.02 -11.95 2.20
C TYR A 98 -7.52 -12.94 1.14
N ALA A 99 -8.83 -12.98 0.92
CA ALA A 99 -9.44 -13.89 -0.04
C ALA A 99 -8.98 -13.60 -1.48
N PRO A 100 -9.06 -14.59 -2.40
CA PRO A 100 -8.90 -14.33 -3.83
C PRO A 100 -9.77 -13.17 -4.30
N GLU A 101 -9.32 -12.49 -5.36
CA GLU A 101 -9.92 -11.31 -5.98
C GLU A 101 -9.82 -10.01 -5.16
N ARG A 102 -9.46 -10.06 -3.87
CA ARG A 102 -9.18 -8.88 -3.05
C ARG A 102 -7.97 -8.10 -3.59
N ARG A 103 -8.02 -6.78 -3.44
CA ARG A 103 -6.96 -5.86 -3.89
C ARG A 103 -5.93 -5.63 -2.78
N ILE A 104 -4.65 -5.73 -3.10
CA ILE A 104 -3.56 -5.41 -2.18
C ILE A 104 -2.54 -4.47 -2.81
N GLU A 105 -1.89 -3.70 -1.96
CA GLU A 105 -0.70 -2.87 -2.23
C GLU A 105 0.47 -3.42 -1.41
N VAL A 106 1.64 -3.52 -2.03
CA VAL A 106 2.82 -4.18 -1.50
C VAL A 106 4.03 -3.29 -1.71
N HIS A 107 4.69 -2.95 -0.61
CA HIS A 107 6.03 -2.39 -0.62
C HIS A 107 6.98 -3.45 -0.11
N GLY A 108 8.05 -3.71 -0.85
CA GLY A 108 8.99 -4.76 -0.48
C GLY A 108 10.20 -4.82 -1.38
N ARG A 109 11.01 -5.86 -1.17
CA ARG A 109 12.23 -6.12 -1.95
C ARG A 109 12.15 -7.44 -2.67
N VAL A 110 12.46 -7.44 -3.97
CA VAL A 110 12.61 -8.66 -4.77
C VAL A 110 13.81 -9.45 -4.25
N ARG A 111 13.58 -10.65 -3.72
CA ARG A 111 14.63 -11.54 -3.20
C ARG A 111 15.22 -12.43 -4.29
N SER A 112 14.36 -12.99 -5.12
CA SER A 112 14.71 -13.99 -6.12
C SER A 112 13.66 -14.01 -7.22
N ILE A 113 13.97 -14.72 -8.31
CA ILE A 113 12.99 -15.10 -9.33
C ILE A 113 12.91 -16.62 -9.28
N GLU A 114 11.72 -17.14 -9.00
CA GLU A 114 11.46 -18.58 -8.85
C GLU A 114 10.68 -19.10 -10.06
N ASP A 115 11.03 -20.29 -10.54
CA ASP A 115 10.24 -21.00 -11.53
C ASP A 115 8.96 -21.56 -10.89
N GLY A 116 7.87 -21.55 -11.65
CA GLY A 116 6.57 -22.04 -11.23
C GLY A 116 5.67 -22.29 -12.43
N GLN A 117 4.36 -22.29 -12.21
CA GLN A 117 3.38 -22.54 -13.25
C GLN A 117 2.10 -21.73 -13.03
N VAL A 118 1.50 -21.30 -14.14
CA VAL A 118 0.15 -20.73 -14.18
C VAL A 118 -0.71 -21.68 -14.98
N GLY A 119 -1.59 -22.43 -14.30
CA GLY A 119 -2.20 -23.61 -14.90
C GLY A 119 -1.11 -24.61 -15.29
N ASP A 120 -1.09 -25.04 -16.55
CA ASP A 120 -0.07 -25.97 -17.09
C ASP A 120 1.12 -25.26 -17.76
N ALA A 121 1.12 -23.93 -17.84
CA ALA A 121 2.17 -23.17 -18.49
C ALA A 121 3.29 -22.83 -17.50
N ALA A 122 4.54 -23.09 -17.89
CA ALA A 122 5.71 -22.65 -17.13
C ALA A 122 5.71 -21.13 -17.00
N TYR A 123 6.00 -20.64 -15.79
CA TYR A 123 6.03 -19.21 -15.47
C TYR A 123 7.19 -18.92 -14.51
N ARG A 124 7.66 -17.67 -14.47
CA ARG A 124 8.72 -17.22 -13.55
C ARG A 124 8.17 -16.09 -12.69
N TYR A 125 8.25 -16.25 -11.38
CA TYR A 125 7.69 -15.32 -10.41
C TYR A 125 8.81 -14.54 -9.71
N PRO A 126 8.78 -13.21 -9.70
CA PRO A 126 9.51 -12.44 -8.70
C PRO A 126 8.98 -12.80 -7.31
N LEU A 127 9.87 -13.21 -6.42
CA LEU A 127 9.56 -13.40 -5.01
C LEU A 127 9.91 -12.12 -4.27
N VAL A 128 8.90 -11.48 -3.69
CA VAL A 128 9.00 -10.22 -2.97
C VAL A 128 8.89 -10.49 -1.47
N ALA A 129 9.85 -9.99 -0.70
CA ALA A 129 9.69 -9.89 0.75
C ALA A 129 8.69 -8.77 1.05
N GLY A 130 7.49 -9.13 1.52
CA GLY A 130 6.40 -8.19 1.78
C GLY A 130 6.60 -7.42 3.07
N ASP A 131 7.43 -6.38 3.07
CA ASP A 131 7.69 -5.54 4.24
C ASP A 131 6.38 -4.88 4.72
N ARG A 132 5.61 -4.32 3.78
CA ARG A 132 4.29 -3.73 4.03
C ARG A 132 3.30 -4.24 3.00
N VAL A 133 2.27 -4.95 3.48
CA VAL A 133 1.15 -5.42 2.65
C VAL A 133 -0.11 -4.77 3.18
N LYS A 134 -0.76 -3.98 2.35
CA LYS A 134 -2.00 -3.26 2.66
C LYS A 134 -3.14 -3.88 1.86
N LEU A 135 -4.20 -4.23 2.57
CA LEU A 135 -5.44 -4.72 1.98
C LEU A 135 -6.38 -3.54 1.69
N TRP A 136 -6.85 -3.44 0.45
CA TRP A 136 -7.82 -2.42 0.08
C TRP A 136 -9.25 -2.88 0.42
N PRO A 137 -10.14 -1.92 0.77
CA PRO A 137 -11.56 -2.21 0.94
C PRO A 137 -12.14 -2.80 -0.34
N ASP A 138 -13.13 -3.67 -0.18
CA ASP A 138 -13.83 -4.19 -1.34
C ASP A 138 -14.60 -3.07 -2.04
N ALA A 139 -14.62 -3.07 -3.37
CA ALA A 139 -15.31 -2.01 -4.13
C ALA A 139 -16.82 -2.02 -3.82
N ASP A 140 -17.39 -3.21 -3.61
CA ASP A 140 -18.80 -3.40 -3.27
C ASP A 140 -19.12 -2.96 -1.84
N ALA A 141 -18.15 -3.08 -0.92
CA ALA A 141 -18.29 -2.59 0.44
C ALA A 141 -18.31 -1.05 0.48
N ALA A 142 -17.54 -0.39 -0.40
CA ALA A 142 -17.54 1.07 -0.52
C ALA A 142 -18.86 1.62 -1.09
N GLY A 143 -19.54 0.86 -1.96
CA GLY A 143 -20.86 1.22 -2.51
C GLY A 143 -22.03 1.00 -1.54
N THR A 144 -21.84 0.21 -0.49
CA THR A 144 -22.88 -0.12 0.50
C THR A 144 -22.81 0.77 1.75
N ALA A 145 -21.78 1.62 1.86
CA ALA A 145 -21.79 2.66 2.88
C ALA A 145 -22.99 3.60 2.62
N PRO A 146 -23.93 3.78 3.57
CA PRO A 146 -25.03 4.69 3.38
C PRO A 146 -24.46 6.06 3.05
N ARG A 147 -24.85 6.61 1.88
CA ARG A 147 -24.47 7.93 1.42
C ARG A 147 -24.92 8.92 2.49
N GLN A 148 -24.02 9.32 3.38
CA GLN A 148 -24.39 10.18 4.51
C GLN A 148 -24.76 11.54 3.92
N PRO A 149 -26.01 12.00 4.05
CA PRO A 149 -26.39 13.31 3.55
C PRO A 149 -25.53 14.35 4.26
N ARG A 150 -24.76 15.11 3.49
CA ARG A 150 -23.96 16.21 4.03
C ARG A 150 -24.89 17.41 4.19
N VAL A 151 -25.19 17.75 5.44
CA VAL A 151 -25.93 18.96 5.78
C VAL A 151 -24.93 20.10 5.91
N ASN A 152 -25.03 21.08 5.01
CA ASN A 152 -24.23 22.28 5.09
C ASN A 152 -25.10 23.42 5.63
N PHE A 153 -24.64 24.06 6.70
CA PHE A 153 -25.24 25.25 7.28
C PHE A 153 -24.42 26.47 6.84
N GLY A 154 -25.03 27.35 6.05
CA GLY A 154 -24.40 28.57 5.59
C GLY A 154 -25.06 29.80 6.20
N PHE A 155 -24.26 30.69 6.79
CA PHE A 155 -24.69 32.04 7.17
C PHE A 155 -24.03 33.03 6.21
N GLY A 156 -24.85 33.74 5.42
CA GLY A 156 -24.40 34.76 4.49
C GLY A 156 -24.77 36.15 4.98
N PHE A 157 -23.81 37.07 4.98
CA PHE A 157 -24.02 38.48 5.25
C PHE A 157 -23.78 39.27 3.95
N GLY A 158 -24.85 39.81 3.37
CA GLY A 158 -24.79 40.65 2.17
C GLY A 158 -25.27 42.06 2.45
N THR A 159 -24.91 43.01 1.58
CA THR A 159 -25.31 44.42 1.66
C THR A 159 -26.82 44.66 1.53
N TYR A 160 -27.59 43.62 1.14
CA TYR A 160 -29.04 43.64 1.00
C TYR A 160 -29.78 42.69 1.97
N GLY A 161 -29.10 42.13 2.98
CA GLY A 161 -29.73 41.34 4.02
C GLY A 161 -28.88 40.17 4.54
N SER A 162 -29.21 39.73 5.75
CA SER A 162 -28.62 38.58 6.42
C SER A 162 -29.50 37.36 6.21
N GLY A 163 -28.93 36.23 5.76
CA GLY A 163 -29.66 34.99 5.52
C GLY A 163 -28.95 33.77 6.09
N ALA A 164 -29.73 32.86 6.65
CA ALA A 164 -29.28 31.53 7.07
C ALA A 164 -29.93 30.49 6.15
N GLY A 165 -29.11 29.63 5.54
CA GLY A 165 -29.56 28.58 4.63
C GLY A 165 -29.11 27.19 5.09
N ILE A 166 -29.99 26.21 4.93
CA ILE A 166 -29.66 24.79 5.10
C ILE A 166 -29.68 24.15 3.71
N GLY A 167 -28.53 23.61 3.28
CA GLY A 167 -28.41 22.84 2.04
C GLY A 167 -28.22 21.36 2.33
N ILE A 168 -28.95 20.50 1.61
CA ILE A 168 -28.77 19.05 1.65
C ILE A 168 -28.19 18.62 0.30
N GLY A 169 -27.03 17.97 0.31
CA GLY A 169 -26.41 17.37 -0.87
C GLY A 169 -26.23 15.85 -0.70
N PHE A 170 -26.35 15.11 -1.81
CA PHE A 170 -26.23 13.64 -1.88
C PHE A 170 -24.94 13.18 -2.56
#